data_AF-I0GQA8-F1
#
_entry.id   AF-I0GQA8-F1
#
_cell.length_a   1.000
_cell.length_b   1.000
_cell.length_c   1.000
_cell.angle_alpha   90.00
_cell.angle_beta   90.00
_cell.angle_gamma   90.00
#
_symmetry.space_group_name_H-M   'P 1'
#
loop_
_entity.id
_entity.type
_entity.pdbx_description
1 polymer ?
#
loop_
_entity_poly.entity_id
_entity_poly.type
_entity_poly.pdbx_seq_one_letter_code
_entity_poly.pdbx_strand_id
1 'polypeptide(L)'
;MRSVKRKSIASAPQVIKVQEIPSAEIYAIKKRYKENAQKMEELEEKCKMLEEALKYGEVTSLSRMIMEYQAMSVSYLEHISKEMQIYRYSYEERQRGMEFIEYLRQVAGELEGLLWPGGTNA
;
A
#
# COMPACT_ATOMS: atom_id res chain seq x y z
N MET A 1 -23.98 -88.70 0.75
CA MET A 1 -23.84 -87.24 0.57
C MET A 1 -24.88 -86.53 1.43
N ARG A 2 -24.48 -85.83 2.49
CA ARG A 2 -25.36 -84.88 3.20
C ARG A 2 -24.60 -83.57 3.38
N SER A 3 -25.07 -82.56 2.65
CA SER A 3 -24.54 -81.19 2.63
C SER A 3 -24.69 -80.55 4.02
N VAL A 4 -23.56 -80.15 4.62
CA VAL A 4 -23.54 -79.35 5.84
C VAL A 4 -23.80 -77.90 5.43
N LYS A 5 -25.03 -77.43 5.63
CA LYS A 5 -25.36 -76.01 5.49
C LYS A 5 -24.60 -75.22 6.56
N ARG A 6 -23.57 -74.48 6.14
CA ARG A 6 -22.95 -73.42 6.95
C ARG A 6 -24.03 -72.35 7.22
N LYS A 7 -24.43 -72.20 8.48
CA LYS A 7 -25.17 -71.02 8.94
C LYS A 7 -24.23 -69.83 8.87
N SER A 8 -24.46 -68.92 7.93
CA SER A 8 -23.89 -67.57 8.00
C SER A 8 -24.46 -66.89 9.24
N ILE A 9 -23.60 -66.60 10.21
CA ILE A 9 -23.94 -65.70 11.32
C ILE A 9 -23.86 -64.31 10.71
N ALA A 10 -25.01 -63.77 10.32
CA ALA A 10 -25.13 -62.37 9.98
C ALA A 10 -24.73 -61.56 11.22
N SER A 11 -23.54 -60.94 11.20
CA SER A 11 -23.13 -60.03 12.27
C SER A 11 -24.14 -58.90 12.33
N ALA A 12 -24.81 -58.76 13.47
CA ALA A 12 -25.73 -57.65 13.72
C ALA A 12 -25.05 -56.31 13.44
N PRO A 13 -25.78 -55.29 12.92
CA PRO A 13 -25.22 -53.97 12.71
C PRO A 13 -24.74 -53.41 14.05
N GLN A 14 -23.45 -53.11 14.16
CA GLN A 14 -22.92 -52.34 15.29
C GLN A 14 -23.45 -50.91 15.16
N VAL A 15 -24.40 -50.55 16.03
CA VAL A 15 -24.90 -49.18 16.15
C VAL A 15 -23.77 -48.33 16.73
N ILE A 16 -23.11 -47.55 15.88
CA ILE A 16 -22.23 -46.47 16.32
C ILE A 16 -23.14 -45.42 16.97
N LYS A 17 -23.12 -45.33 18.30
CA LYS A 17 -23.79 -44.24 19.01
C LYS A 17 -23.12 -42.94 18.60
N VAL A 18 -23.82 -42.14 17.80
CA VAL A 18 -23.45 -40.75 17.55
C VAL A 18 -23.53 -40.06 18.92
N GLN A 19 -22.39 -39.64 19.48
CA GLN A 19 -22.39 -38.76 20.63
C GLN A 19 -23.04 -37.46 20.20
N GLU A 20 -24.29 -37.24 20.61
CA GLU A 20 -24.94 -35.94 20.47
C GLU A 20 -24.12 -34.93 21.27
N ILE A 21 -23.56 -33.94 20.56
CA ILE A 21 -22.86 -32.83 21.20
C ILE A 21 -23.88 -32.13 22.10
N PRO A 22 -23.60 -31.97 23.41
CA PRO A 22 -24.50 -31.31 24.34
C PRO A 22 -24.90 -29.93 23.80
N SER A 23 -26.19 -29.62 23.81
CA SER A 23 -26.73 -28.35 23.28
C SER A 23 -26.08 -27.10 23.87
N ALA A 24 -25.59 -27.19 25.12
CA ALA A 24 -24.80 -26.15 25.79
C ALA A 24 -23.43 -25.89 25.11
N GLU A 25 -22.75 -26.92 24.62
CA GLU A 25 -21.48 -26.78 23.90
C GLU A 25 -21.70 -26.16 22.51
N ILE A 26 -22.76 -26.56 21.81
CA ILE A 26 -23.15 -25.95 20.52
C ILE A 26 -23.47 -24.46 20.71
N TYR A 27 -24.18 -24.10 21.79
CA TYR A 27 -24.49 -22.71 22.09
C TYR A 27 -23.23 -21.88 22.39
N ALA A 28 -22.31 -22.44 23.20
CA ALA A 28 -21.05 -21.80 23.53
C ALA A 28 -20.16 -21.59 22.28
N ILE A 29 -20.11 -22.59 21.38
CA ILE A 29 -19.38 -22.50 20.11
C ILE A 29 -19.99 -21.41 19.21
N LYS A 30 -21.32 -21.39 19.05
CA LYS A 30 -22.00 -20.35 18.25
C LYS A 30 -21.76 -18.94 18.81
N LYS A 31 -21.79 -18.78 20.13
CA LYS A 31 -21.51 -17.51 20.79
C LYS A 31 -20.08 -17.04 20.53
N ARG A 32 -19.09 -17.91 20.74
CA ARG A 32 -17.67 -17.62 20.46
C ARG A 32 -17.42 -17.30 18.99
N TYR A 33 -18.09 -18.01 18.08
CA TYR A 33 -17.98 -17.74 16.64
C TYR A 33 -18.48 -16.33 16.30
N LYS A 34 -19.61 -15.93 16.86
CA LYS A 34 -20.17 -14.59 16.66
C LYS A 34 -19.25 -13.49 17.23
N GLU A 35 -18.71 -13.70 18.43
CA GLU A 35 -17.75 -12.78 19.06
C GLU A 35 -16.44 -12.67 18.27
N ASN A 36 -15.95 -13.78 17.73
CA ASN A 36 -14.75 -13.78 16.90
C ASN A 36 -14.98 -13.11 15.54
N ALA A 37 -16.15 -13.30 14.93
CA ALA A 37 -16.50 -12.62 13.69
C ALA A 37 -16.54 -11.10 13.87
N GLN A 38 -17.15 -10.60 14.95
CA GLN A 38 -17.15 -9.17 15.28
C GLN A 38 -15.73 -8.64 15.53
N LYS A 39 -14.90 -9.38 16.27
CA LYS A 39 -13.50 -8.99 16.49
C LYS A 39 -12.70 -8.95 15.19
N MET A 40 -12.98 -9.85 14.26
CA MET A 40 -12.31 -9.88 12.96
C MET A 40 -12.68 -8.66 12.11
N GLU A 41 -13.96 -8.30 12.09
CA GLU A 41 -14.48 -7.11 11.40
C GLU A 41 -13.85 -5.82 11.97
N GLU A 42 -13.80 -5.69 13.30
CA GLU A 42 -13.10 -4.56 13.95
C GLU A 42 -11.59 -4.51 13.63
N LEU A 43 -10.95 -5.67 13.47
CA LEU A 43 -9.53 -5.75 13.12
C LEU A 43 -9.29 -5.35 11.67
N GLU A 44 -10.14 -5.78 10.73
CA GLU A 44 -10.10 -5.35 9.33
C GLU A 44 -10.27 -3.83 9.22
N GLU A 45 -11.22 -3.26 9.95
CA GLU A 45 -11.44 -1.80 9.95
C GLU A 45 -10.23 -1.04 10.50
N LYS A 46 -9.61 -1.52 11.59
CA LYS A 46 -8.37 -0.95 12.15
C LYS A 46 -7.19 -1.06 11.18
N CYS A 47 -7.02 -2.20 10.52
CA CYS A 47 -5.98 -2.37 9.52
C CYS A 47 -6.16 -1.39 8.35
N LYS A 48 -7.39 -1.25 7.86
CA LYS A 48 -7.70 -0.29 6.79
C LYS A 48 -7.38 1.15 7.20
N MET A 49 -7.74 1.56 8.41
CA MET A 49 -7.40 2.90 8.92
C MET A 49 -5.88 3.12 9.04
N LEU A 50 -5.12 2.10 9.44
CA LEU A 50 -3.66 2.17 9.50
C LEU A 50 -3.02 2.23 8.11
N GLU A 51 -3.53 1.46 7.15
CA GLU A 51 -3.09 1.53 5.74
C GLU A 51 -3.35 2.91 5.15
N GLU A 52 -4.53 3.50 5.40
CA GLU A 52 -4.84 4.86 5.00
C GLU A 52 -3.89 5.87 5.69
N ALA A 53 -3.70 5.77 7.01
CA ALA A 53 -2.79 6.66 7.74
C ALA A 53 -1.34 6.58 7.25
N LEU A 54 -0.84 5.39 6.90
CA LEU A 54 0.50 5.20 6.34
C LEU A 54 0.60 5.78 4.93
N LYS A 55 -0.39 5.48 4.08
CA LYS A 55 -0.46 5.97 2.70
C LYS A 55 -0.52 7.49 2.64
N TYR A 56 -1.27 8.13 3.53
CA TYR A 56 -1.34 9.59 3.59
C TYR A 56 -0.14 10.19 4.34
N GLY A 57 0.31 9.61 5.45
CA GLY A 57 1.37 10.17 6.28
C GLY A 57 2.74 10.24 5.58
N GLU A 58 3.17 9.15 4.96
CA GLU A 58 4.51 9.08 4.34
C GLU A 58 4.56 9.85 3.02
N VAL A 59 3.55 9.68 2.17
CA VAL A 59 3.48 10.34 0.85
C VAL A 59 3.41 11.85 1.00
N THR A 60 2.59 12.37 1.93
CA THR A 60 2.48 13.82 2.13
C THR A 60 3.78 14.43 2.65
N SER A 61 4.51 13.70 3.50
CA SER A 61 5.80 14.15 4.03
C SER A 61 6.88 14.22 2.94
N LEU A 62 6.94 13.21 2.07
CA LEU A 62 7.90 13.13 0.98
C LEU A 62 7.60 14.20 -0.08
N SER A 63 6.34 14.33 -0.50
CA SER A 63 5.93 15.36 -1.45
C SER A 63 6.26 16.77 -0.94
N ARG A 64 6.04 17.05 0.35
CA ARG A 64 6.39 18.33 0.96
C ARG A 64 7.90 18.60 0.90
N MET A 65 8.73 17.62 1.27
CA MET A 65 10.19 17.78 1.18
C MET A 65 10.64 18.05 -0.25
N ILE A 66 10.07 17.35 -1.23
CA ILE A 66 10.44 17.54 -2.64
C ILE A 66 10.05 18.95 -3.11
N MET A 67 8.86 19.45 -2.74
CA MET A 67 8.45 20.82 -3.04
C MET A 67 9.38 21.86 -2.39
N GLU A 68 9.80 21.65 -1.14
CA GLU A 68 10.75 22.54 -0.44
C GLU A 68 12.11 22.56 -1.15
N TYR A 69 12.65 21.40 -1.55
CA TYR A 69 13.90 21.32 -2.32
C TYR A 69 13.79 21.95 -3.71
N GLN A 70 12.64 21.81 -4.37
CA GLN A 70 12.40 22.41 -5.68
C GLN A 70 12.33 23.95 -5.59
N ALA A 71 11.67 24.49 -4.57
CA ALA A 71 11.66 25.94 -4.34
C ALA A 71 13.08 26.48 -4.09
N MET A 72 13.88 25.75 -3.30
CA MET A 72 15.29 26.10 -3.08
C MET A 72 16.11 26.06 -4.36
N SER A 73 15.96 25.02 -5.19
CA SER A 73 16.74 24.88 -6.42
C SER A 73 16.43 25.99 -7.43
N VAL A 74 15.15 26.38 -7.57
CA VAL A 74 14.76 27.52 -8.42
C VAL A 74 15.40 28.82 -7.92
N SER A 75 15.40 29.06 -6.60
CA SER A 75 16.04 30.25 -6.02
C SER A 75 17.55 30.30 -6.30
N TYR A 76 18.25 29.17 -6.19
CA TYR A 76 19.68 29.09 -6.52
C TYR A 76 19.93 29.31 -8.01
N LEU A 77 19.11 28.73 -8.89
CA LEU A 77 19.22 28.95 -10.33
C LEU A 77 19.04 30.42 -10.71
N GLU A 78 18.14 31.12 -10.04
CA GLU A 78 17.96 32.56 -10.26
C GLU A 78 19.17 33.37 -9.81
N HIS A 79 19.80 33.01 -8.69
CA HIS A 79 21.04 33.64 -8.25
C HIS A 79 22.18 33.41 -9.23
N ILE A 80 22.40 32.17 -9.68
CA ILE A 80 23.44 31.83 -10.66
C ILE A 80 23.19 32.58 -11.99
N SER A 81 21.93 32.70 -12.40
CA SER A 81 21.56 33.45 -13.61
C SER A 81 21.92 34.93 -13.51
N LYS A 82 21.61 35.56 -12.36
CA LYS A 82 22.00 36.96 -12.10
C LYS A 82 23.51 37.13 -12.08
N GLU A 83 24.24 36.22 -11.46
CA GLU A 83 25.70 36.25 -11.47
C GLU A 83 26.26 36.08 -12.89
N MET A 84 25.76 35.14 -13.67
CA MET A 84 26.16 34.93 -15.07
C MET A 84 25.96 36.16 -15.95
N GLN A 85 24.90 36.94 -15.70
CA GLN A 85 24.62 38.19 -16.42
C GLN A 85 25.60 39.33 -16.06
N ILE A 86 26.12 39.33 -14.82
CA ILE A 86 26.98 40.39 -14.29
C ILE A 86 28.48 40.04 -14.47
N TYR A 87 28.84 38.77 -14.54
CA TYR A 87 30.23 38.32 -14.64
C TYR A 87 30.85 38.53 -16.04
N ARG A 88 32.13 38.91 -16.06
CA ARG A 88 32.95 39.17 -17.26
C ARG A 88 33.43 37.89 -17.97
N TYR A 89 32.55 36.92 -18.19
CA TYR A 89 32.85 35.80 -19.09
C TYR A 89 32.89 36.26 -20.55
N SER A 90 33.48 35.45 -21.44
CA SER A 90 33.30 35.62 -22.88
C SER A 90 31.82 35.46 -23.25
N TYR A 91 31.41 36.04 -24.37
CA TYR A 91 30.02 35.93 -24.84
C TYR A 91 29.56 34.46 -24.96
N GLU A 92 30.44 33.58 -25.46
CA GLU A 92 30.15 32.15 -25.62
C GLU A 92 30.02 31.38 -24.30
N GLU A 93 30.81 31.73 -23.28
CA GLU A 93 30.72 31.12 -21.95
C GLU A 93 29.45 31.55 -21.23
N ARG A 94 29.07 32.83 -21.34
CA ARG A 94 27.78 33.31 -20.82
C ARG A 94 26.61 32.59 -21.48
N GLN A 95 26.67 32.41 -22.80
CA GLN A 95 25.57 31.81 -23.52
C GLN A 95 25.41 30.32 -23.19
N ARG A 96 26.51 29.57 -23.12
CA ARG A 96 26.49 28.17 -22.63
C ARG A 96 26.00 28.07 -21.19
N GLY A 97 26.38 29.01 -20.32
CA GLY A 97 25.89 29.08 -18.95
C GLY A 97 24.38 29.32 -18.87
N MET A 98 23.85 30.25 -19.68
CA MET A 98 22.42 30.53 -19.74
C MET A 98 21.61 29.36 -20.31
N GLU A 99 22.09 28.70 -21.36
CA GLU A 99 21.47 27.49 -21.92
C GLU A 99 21.40 26.35 -20.88
N PHE A 100 22.48 26.19 -20.09
CA PHE A 100 22.49 25.20 -19.02
C PHE A 100 21.51 25.53 -17.88
N ILE A 101 21.37 26.81 -17.52
CA ILE A 101 20.36 27.25 -16.53
C ILE A 101 18.94 26.98 -17.03
N GLU A 102 18.69 27.20 -18.32
CA GLU A 102 17.38 26.97 -18.93
C GLU A 102 17.04 25.47 -18.97
N TYR A 103 18.02 24.61 -19.27
CA TYR A 103 17.89 23.17 -19.11
C TYR A 103 17.54 22.77 -17.67
N LEU A 104 18.22 23.31 -16.66
CA LEU A 104 17.93 23.01 -15.26
C LEU A 104 16.54 23.47 -14.83
N ARG A 105 16.05 24.60 -15.36
CA ARG A 105 14.67 25.06 -15.15
C ARG A 105 13.65 24.10 -15.76
N GLN A 106 13.92 23.58 -16.95
CA GLN A 106 13.06 22.59 -17.59
C GLN A 106 12.98 21.30 -16.75
N VAL A 107 14.11 20.77 -16.30
CA VAL A 107 14.16 19.59 -15.43
C VAL A 107 13.38 19.82 -14.12
N ALA A 108 13.48 21.01 -13.53
CA ALA A 108 12.70 21.36 -12.35
C ALA A 108 11.18 21.36 -12.63
N GLY A 109 10.76 21.87 -13.79
CA GLY A 109 9.35 21.86 -14.20
C GLY A 109 8.81 20.46 -14.50
N GLU A 110 9.62 19.58 -15.11
CA GLU A 110 9.26 18.17 -15.33
C GLU A 110 9.08 17.41 -14.01
N LEU A 111 9.93 17.69 -13.01
CA LEU A 111 9.78 17.14 -11.66
C LEU A 111 8.51 17.64 -10.97
N GLU A 112 8.12 18.90 -11.15
CA GLU A 112 6.86 19.45 -10.63
C GLU A 112 5.64 18.68 -11.18
N GLY A 113 5.64 18.41 -12.49
CA GLY A 113 4.57 17.69 -13.17
C GLY A 113 4.39 16.25 -12.67
N LEU A 114 5.47 15.60 -12.21
CA LEU A 114 5.44 14.26 -11.64
C LEU A 114 4.93 14.22 -10.18
N LEU A 115 5.01 15.34 -9.47
CA LEU A 115 4.64 15.44 -8.05
C LEU A 115 3.18 15.87 -7.85
N TRP A 116 2.53 16.41 -8.87
CA TRP A 116 1.13 16.82 -8.81
C TRP A 116 0.19 15.68 -9.23
N PRO A 117 -0.76 15.21 -8.38
CA PRO A 117 -1.68 14.12 -8.71
C PRO A 117 -2.75 14.46 -9.78
N GLY A 118 -2.64 15.59 -10.47
CA GLY A 118 -3.65 16.08 -11.42
C GLY A 118 -3.11 16.93 -12.58
N GLY A 119 -1.83 16.75 -12.96
CA GLY A 119 -1.18 17.56 -13.99
C GLY A 119 -1.08 16.85 -15.35
N THR A 120 -1.99 17.19 -16.26
CA THR A 120 -2.00 17.02 -17.74
C THR A 120 -1.70 15.68 -18.41
N ASN A 121 -1.12 14.67 -17.74
CA ASN A 121 -0.84 13.35 -18.30
C ASN A 121 -1.37 12.17 -17.45
N ALA A 122 -2.30 12.44 -16.51
CA ALA A 122 -3.06 11.42 -15.79
C ALA A 122 -4.47 11.25 -16.39
#